data_AF-A0A960LKB4-F1
#
_entry.id   AF-A0A960LKB4-F1
#
_cell.length_a   1.000
_cell.length_b   1.000
_cell.length_c   1.000
_cell.angle_alpha   90.00
_cell.angle_beta   90.00
_cell.angle_gamma   90.00
#
_symmetry.space_group_name_H-M   'P 1'
#
loop_
_entity.id
_entity.type
_entity.pdbx_description
1 polymer ?
#
loop_
_entity_poly.entity_id
_entity_poly.type
_entity_poly.pdbx_seq_one_letter_code
_entity_poly.pdbx_strand_id
1 'polypeptide(L)'
;MKRKRKSENSPEDPSRPLSLWAQALLESAKQLRLAIETDRQMIPPHMVYRPDYEGLERRLLEMERLARRDTAKDRRLALEIEADVTLDLQSDRAAMMAEMSERIVRFTDRLDRVMDEKKFEIPSETRDAMETVLAPYREGIREQMLGELPIETRRQLEEEKRRD
;
A
#
# COMPACT_ATOMS: atom_id res chain seq x y z
N MET A 1 30.90 41.72 40.74
CA MET A 1 29.57 41.08 40.58
C MET A 1 29.62 40.08 39.44
N LYS A 2 29.70 38.78 39.73
CA LYS A 2 29.70 37.71 38.71
C LYS A 2 28.24 37.38 38.37
N ARG A 3 27.81 37.64 37.12
CA ARG A 3 26.47 37.24 36.64
C ARG A 3 26.45 35.73 36.45
N LYS A 4 25.68 35.02 37.29
CA LYS A 4 25.29 33.63 37.07
C LYS A 4 24.46 33.58 35.77
N ARG A 5 24.97 32.92 34.74
CA ARG A 5 24.14 32.49 33.60
C ARG A 5 23.27 31.35 34.12
N LYS A 6 21.96 31.61 34.25
CA LYS A 6 20.96 30.56 34.42
C LYS A 6 20.97 29.69 33.17
N SER A 7 21.41 28.45 33.32
CA SER A 7 21.17 27.36 32.39
C SER A 7 19.71 26.93 32.54
N GLU A 8 18.80 27.56 31.80
CA GLU A 8 17.42 27.09 31.69
C GLU A 8 17.17 26.82 30.21
N ASN A 9 17.42 25.58 29.80
CA ASN A 9 16.87 24.95 28.60
C ASN A 9 17.16 23.45 28.71
N SER A 10 16.46 22.79 29.63
CA SER A 10 16.37 21.32 29.59
C SER A 10 15.21 20.99 28.64
N PRO A 11 15.43 20.26 27.53
CA PRO A 11 14.41 20.02 26.50
C PRO A 11 13.32 19.00 26.90
N GLU A 12 13.32 18.52 28.14
CA GLU A 12 12.61 17.31 28.56
C GLU A 12 11.67 17.55 29.76
N ASP A 13 11.00 18.70 29.85
CA ASP A 13 9.93 18.88 30.83
C ASP A 13 8.59 18.35 30.26
N PRO A 14 8.11 17.17 30.71
CA PRO A 14 6.87 16.57 30.20
C PRO A 14 5.61 17.38 30.54
N SER A 15 5.74 18.41 31.38
CA SER A 15 4.65 19.30 31.81
C SER A 15 4.37 20.42 30.80
N ARG A 16 5.25 20.61 29.80
CA ARG A 16 5.11 21.69 28.81
C ARG A 16 4.08 21.29 27.75
N PRO A 17 3.08 22.14 27.45
CA PRO A 17 2.12 21.83 26.41
C PRO A 17 2.85 21.71 25.06
N LEU A 18 2.57 20.63 24.34
CA LEU A 18 3.11 20.38 23.00
C LEU A 18 2.69 21.50 22.04
N SER A 19 3.58 21.88 21.12
CA SER A 19 3.22 22.78 20.04
C SER A 19 2.14 22.17 19.14
N LEU A 20 1.38 23.00 18.44
CA LEU A 20 0.38 22.54 17.47
C LEU A 20 1.00 21.65 16.38
N TRP A 21 2.23 21.96 15.96
CA TRP A 21 2.98 21.12 15.02
C TRP A 21 3.27 19.75 15.62
N ALA A 22 3.79 19.69 16.85
CA ALA A 22 4.08 18.42 17.51
C ALA A 22 2.81 17.58 17.71
N GLN A 23 1.69 18.22 18.07
CA GLN A 23 0.40 17.54 18.18
C GLN A 23 -0.07 16.96 16.84
N ALA A 24 0.03 17.72 15.76
CA ALA A 24 -0.34 17.26 14.41
C ALA A 24 0.53 16.07 13.96
N LEU A 25 1.83 16.11 14.22
CA LEU A 25 2.74 15.02 13.85
C LEU A 25 2.47 13.74 14.67
N LEU A 26 2.19 13.88 15.96
CA LEU A 26 1.79 12.74 16.79
C LEU A 26 0.47 12.14 16.33
N GLU A 27 -0.48 12.96 15.85
CA GLU A 27 -1.71 12.45 15.27
C GLU A 27 -1.46 11.71 13.96
N SER A 28 -0.62 12.26 13.08
CA SER A 28 -0.17 11.55 11.86
C SER A 28 0.49 10.20 12.18
N ALA A 29 1.35 10.15 13.19
CA ALA A 29 1.97 8.90 13.65
C ALA A 29 0.94 7.84 14.04
N LYS A 30 -0.15 8.24 14.71
CA LYS A 30 -1.23 7.31 15.08
C LYS A 30 -1.97 6.80 13.84
N GLN A 31 -2.28 7.69 12.89
CA GLN A 31 -2.95 7.30 11.65
C GLN A 31 -2.11 6.30 10.85
N LEU A 32 -0.80 6.54 10.75
CA LEU A 32 0.13 5.62 10.08
C LEU A 32 0.23 4.27 10.81
N ARG A 33 0.23 4.25 12.16
CA ARG A 33 0.17 2.97 12.90
C ARG A 33 -1.12 2.20 12.66
N LEU A 34 -2.26 2.89 12.68
CA LEU A 34 -3.55 2.27 12.39
C LEU A 34 -3.56 1.67 10.97
N ALA A 35 -2.95 2.37 10.02
CA ALA A 35 -2.81 1.89 8.65
C ALA A 35 -1.93 0.63 8.57
N ILE A 36 -0.80 0.59 9.27
CA ILE A 36 0.06 -0.61 9.39
C ILE A 36 -0.70 -1.79 10.01
N GLU A 37 -1.44 -1.55 11.09
CA GLU A 37 -2.21 -2.61 11.76
C GLU A 37 -3.32 -3.16 10.85
N THR A 38 -4.01 -2.28 10.14
CA THR A 38 -5.03 -2.68 9.15
C THR A 38 -4.40 -3.54 8.06
N ASP A 39 -3.27 -3.12 7.49
CA ASP A 39 -2.61 -3.87 6.43
C ASP A 39 -2.11 -5.24 6.92
N ARG A 40 -1.57 -5.31 8.14
CA ARG A 40 -1.16 -6.58 8.77
C ARG A 40 -2.30 -7.59 8.85
N GLN A 41 -3.52 -7.15 9.16
CA GLN A 41 -4.71 -8.02 9.24
C GLN A 41 -5.18 -8.48 7.85
N MET A 42 -4.87 -7.72 6.81
CA MET A 42 -5.30 -8.00 5.44
C MET A 42 -4.36 -8.95 4.70
N ILE A 43 -3.12 -9.16 5.17
CA ILE A 43 -2.14 -10.03 4.49
C ILE A 43 -2.55 -11.50 4.59
N PRO A 44 -2.87 -12.16 3.46
CA PRO A 44 -3.14 -13.59 3.46
C PRO A 44 -1.88 -14.39 3.83
N PRO A 45 -2.01 -15.56 4.50
CA PRO A 45 -0.87 -16.35 4.93
C PRO A 45 0.00 -16.85 3.77
N HIS A 46 -0.57 -16.98 2.58
CA HIS A 46 0.09 -17.50 1.38
C HIS A 46 0.83 -16.44 0.56
N MET A 47 0.80 -15.16 0.96
CA MET A 47 1.57 -14.12 0.29
C MET A 47 3.08 -14.34 0.44
N VAL A 48 3.80 -14.11 -0.66
CA VAL A 48 5.26 -14.19 -0.70
C VAL A 48 5.86 -12.86 -0.25
N TYR A 49 5.32 -11.75 -0.74
CA TYR A 49 5.76 -10.43 -0.31
C TYR A 49 5.45 -10.18 1.17
N ARG A 50 6.44 -9.66 1.91
CA ARG A 50 6.33 -9.36 3.35
C ARG A 50 6.85 -7.94 3.61
N PRO A 51 5.96 -6.97 3.87
CA PRO A 51 6.34 -5.62 4.29
C PRO A 51 7.17 -5.60 5.57
N ASP A 52 8.17 -4.72 5.67
CA ASP A 52 8.95 -4.48 6.90
C ASP A 52 8.22 -3.54 7.86
N TYR A 53 7.09 -3.99 8.40
CA TYR A 53 6.30 -3.18 9.32
C TYR A 53 7.03 -2.85 10.61
N GLU A 54 7.92 -3.73 11.09
CA GLU A 54 8.73 -3.43 12.28
C GLU A 54 9.69 -2.26 12.01
N GLY A 55 10.29 -2.22 10.83
CA GLY A 55 11.06 -1.08 10.34
C GLY A 55 10.25 0.20 10.34
N LEU A 56 9.04 0.18 9.77
CA LEU A 56 8.14 1.34 9.75
C LEU A 56 7.75 1.79 11.18
N GLU A 57 7.42 0.87 12.08
CA GLU A 57 7.09 1.17 13.47
C GLU A 57 8.26 1.82 14.23
N ARG A 58 9.49 1.34 14.01
CA ARG A 58 10.70 1.96 14.59
C ARG A 58 10.88 3.40 14.11
N ARG A 59 10.62 3.67 12.83
CA ARG A 59 10.71 5.02 12.25
C ARG A 59 9.62 5.94 12.83
N LEU A 60 8.39 5.45 12.98
CA LEU A 60 7.31 6.19 13.62
C LEU A 60 7.63 6.55 15.07
N LEU A 61 8.24 5.63 15.84
CA LEU A 61 8.70 5.94 17.21
C LEU A 61 9.76 7.05 17.23
N GLU A 62 10.67 7.07 16.26
CA GLU A 62 11.65 8.15 16.14
C GLU A 62 10.99 9.49 15.78
N MET A 63 10.03 9.47 14.85
CA MET A 63 9.20 10.63 14.51
C MET A 63 8.53 11.25 15.74
N GLU A 64 7.96 10.42 16.62
CA GLU A 64 7.34 10.88 17.88
C GLU A 64 8.35 11.45 18.87
N ARG A 65 9.55 10.88 18.96
CA ARG A 65 10.63 11.44 19.80
C ARG A 65 11.05 12.82 19.32
N LEU A 66 11.20 12.99 18.00
CA LEU A 66 11.52 14.27 17.39
C LEU A 66 10.41 15.30 17.61
N ALA A 67 9.14 14.88 17.52
CA ALA A 67 7.98 15.73 17.80
C ALA A 67 8.03 16.33 19.21
N ARG A 68 8.46 15.55 20.21
CA ARG A 68 8.55 15.98 21.61
C ARG A 68 9.70 16.94 21.88
N ARG A 69 10.82 16.81 21.15
CA ARG A 69 11.98 17.72 21.26
C ARG A 69 11.71 19.07 20.60
N ASP A 70 10.92 19.06 19.52
CA ASP A 70 10.36 20.24 18.85
C ASP A 70 11.38 21.33 18.47
N THR A 71 12.60 20.95 18.09
CA THR A 71 13.58 21.89 17.53
C THR A 71 13.39 22.03 16.03
N ALA A 72 13.86 23.13 15.42
CA ALA A 72 13.74 23.32 13.97
C ALA A 72 14.41 22.20 13.15
N LYS A 73 15.51 21.62 13.65
CA LYS A 73 16.17 20.47 13.02
C LYS A 73 15.32 19.21 13.15
N ASP A 74 14.77 18.96 14.33
CA ASP A 74 13.92 17.79 14.60
C ASP A 74 12.65 17.85 13.75
N ARG A 75 12.06 19.04 13.57
CA ARG A 75 10.87 19.24 12.72
C ARG A 75 11.09 18.78 11.30
N ARG A 76 12.20 19.22 10.70
CA ARG A 76 12.55 18.83 9.33
C ARG A 76 12.73 17.32 9.21
N LEU A 77 13.51 16.73 10.13
CA LEU A 77 13.77 15.30 10.11
C LEU A 77 12.49 14.48 10.32
N ALA A 78 11.59 14.93 11.18
CA ALA A 78 10.36 14.22 11.46
C ALA A 78 9.39 14.26 10.26
N LEU A 79 9.36 15.35 9.49
CA LEU A 79 8.61 15.43 8.23
C LEU A 79 9.23 14.54 7.13
N GLU A 80 10.56 14.46 7.06
CA GLU A 80 11.26 13.53 6.14
C GLU A 80 10.88 12.08 6.48
N ILE A 81 10.87 11.71 7.78
CA ILE A 81 10.42 10.39 8.22
C ILE A 81 8.95 10.14 7.87
N GLU A 82 8.06 11.10 8.10
CA GLU A 82 6.62 10.98 7.77
C GLU A 82 6.40 10.70 6.29
N ALA A 83 7.06 11.47 5.42
CA ALA A 83 6.96 11.33 3.98
C ALA A 83 7.45 9.96 3.52
N ASP A 84 8.61 9.53 3.99
CA ASP A 84 9.18 8.24 3.62
C ASP A 84 8.32 7.07 4.12
N VAL A 85 7.84 7.10 5.37
CA VAL A 85 6.98 6.02 5.89
C VAL A 85 5.67 5.94 5.11
N THR A 86 5.10 7.07 4.73
CA THR A 86 3.90 7.12 3.91
C THR A 86 4.15 6.49 2.54
N LEU A 87 5.28 6.83 1.89
CA LEU A 87 5.66 6.28 0.60
C LEU A 87 5.92 4.78 0.66
N ASP A 88 6.67 4.33 1.65
CA ASP A 88 6.98 2.90 1.84
C ASP A 88 5.69 2.10 2.06
N LEU A 89 4.78 2.59 2.90
CA LEU A 89 3.49 1.95 3.13
C LEU A 89 2.63 1.88 1.86
N GLN A 90 2.62 2.93 1.05
CA GLN A 90 1.92 2.92 -0.24
C GLN A 90 2.55 1.94 -1.24
N SER A 91 3.88 1.88 -1.27
CA SER A 91 4.61 0.93 -2.09
C SER A 91 4.33 -0.51 -1.67
N ASP A 92 4.34 -0.79 -0.36
CA ASP A 92 3.99 -2.08 0.21
C ASP A 92 2.57 -2.50 -0.19
N ARG A 93 1.60 -1.60 -0.06
CA ARG A 93 0.22 -1.84 -0.51
C ARG A 93 0.13 -2.16 -1.99
N ALA A 94 0.82 -1.39 -2.83
CA ALA A 94 0.84 -1.63 -4.27
C ALA A 94 1.44 -3.01 -4.59
N ALA A 95 2.54 -3.39 -3.94
CA ALA A 95 3.16 -4.70 -4.12
C ALA A 95 2.23 -5.85 -3.67
N MET A 96 1.55 -5.69 -2.52
CA MET A 96 0.57 -6.67 -2.05
C MET A 96 -0.60 -6.82 -3.02
N MET A 97 -1.17 -5.70 -3.49
CA MET A 97 -2.24 -5.71 -4.47
C MET A 97 -1.81 -6.33 -5.79
N ALA A 98 -0.61 -6.04 -6.27
CA ALA A 98 -0.07 -6.63 -7.49
C ALA A 98 0.05 -8.17 -7.40
N GLU A 99 0.60 -8.70 -6.31
CA GLU A 99 0.69 -10.16 -6.11
C GLU A 99 -0.71 -10.80 -6.05
N MET A 100 -1.66 -10.18 -5.36
CA MET A 100 -3.03 -10.68 -5.29
C MET A 100 -3.73 -10.64 -6.64
N SER A 101 -3.61 -9.53 -7.38
CA SER A 101 -4.18 -9.37 -8.72
C SER A 101 -3.63 -10.44 -9.67
N GLU A 102 -2.31 -10.67 -9.66
CA GLU A 102 -1.70 -11.70 -10.51
C GLU A 102 -2.22 -13.10 -10.18
N ARG A 103 -2.38 -13.42 -8.89
CA ARG A 103 -2.94 -14.70 -8.46
C ARG A 103 -4.39 -14.88 -8.89
N ILE A 104 -5.21 -13.84 -8.74
CA ILE A 104 -6.62 -13.86 -9.16
C ILE A 104 -6.68 -14.06 -10.67
N VAL A 105 -5.90 -13.32 -11.45
CA VAL A 105 -5.82 -13.48 -12.91
C VAL A 105 -5.43 -14.91 -13.28
N ARG A 106 -4.35 -15.47 -12.70
CA ARG A 106 -3.93 -16.85 -13.00
C ARG A 106 -5.00 -17.88 -12.65
N PHE A 107 -5.72 -17.68 -11.55
CA PHE A 107 -6.82 -18.55 -11.14
C PHE A 107 -8.00 -18.45 -12.12
N THR A 108 -8.41 -17.23 -12.46
CA THR A 108 -9.54 -16.99 -13.36
C THR A 108 -9.22 -17.42 -14.78
N ASP A 109 -8.01 -17.18 -15.30
CA ASP A 109 -7.53 -17.70 -16.59
C ASP A 109 -7.62 -19.25 -16.63
N ARG A 110 -7.31 -19.92 -15.51
CA ARG A 110 -7.45 -21.37 -15.42
C ARG A 110 -8.90 -21.82 -15.39
N LEU A 111 -9.77 -21.13 -14.65
CA LEU A 111 -11.20 -21.41 -14.64
C LEU A 111 -11.82 -21.22 -16.02
N ASP A 112 -11.50 -20.13 -16.68
CA ASP A 112 -11.96 -19.78 -18.02
C ASP A 112 -11.63 -20.88 -19.03
N ARG A 113 -10.36 -21.33 -19.01
CA ARG A 113 -9.90 -22.45 -19.83
C ARG A 113 -10.65 -23.76 -19.54
N VAL A 114 -10.87 -24.09 -18.27
CA VAL A 114 -11.63 -25.29 -17.89
C VAL A 114 -13.06 -25.20 -18.37
N MET A 115 -13.71 -24.03 -18.26
CA MET A 115 -15.05 -23.81 -18.77
C MET A 115 -15.12 -24.04 -20.28
N ASP A 116 -14.15 -23.53 -21.03
CA ASP A 116 -14.09 -23.74 -22.49
C ASP A 116 -13.86 -25.20 -22.87
N GLU A 117 -12.94 -25.88 -22.19
CA GLU A 117 -12.60 -27.30 -22.43
C GLU A 117 -13.76 -28.24 -22.06
N LYS A 118 -14.55 -27.89 -21.03
CA LYS A 118 -15.56 -28.76 -20.42
C LYS A 118 -17.00 -28.29 -20.62
N LYS A 119 -17.25 -27.26 -21.44
CA LYS A 119 -18.58 -26.66 -21.65
C LYS A 119 -19.71 -27.62 -22.05
N PHE A 120 -19.38 -28.77 -22.63
CA PHE A 120 -20.35 -29.81 -23.01
C PHE A 120 -20.53 -30.91 -21.96
N GLU A 121 -19.60 -31.00 -21.00
CA GLU A 121 -19.64 -31.93 -19.88
C GLU A 121 -20.29 -31.31 -18.62
N ILE A 122 -20.36 -29.97 -18.57
CA ILE A 122 -20.93 -29.21 -17.45
C ILE A 122 -22.44 -29.01 -17.65
N PRO A 123 -23.28 -29.18 -16.60
CA PRO A 123 -24.70 -28.86 -16.67
C PRO A 123 -24.96 -27.42 -17.13
N SER A 124 -25.98 -27.23 -17.97
CA SER A 124 -26.29 -25.92 -18.57
C SER A 124 -26.46 -24.79 -17.54
N GLU A 125 -27.17 -25.04 -16.44
CA GLU A 125 -27.34 -24.06 -15.35
C GLU A 125 -26.01 -23.61 -14.73
N THR A 126 -25.09 -24.55 -14.51
CA THR A 126 -23.75 -24.25 -13.97
C THR A 126 -22.92 -23.49 -14.99
N ARG A 127 -23.00 -23.84 -16.28
CA ARG A 127 -22.29 -23.14 -17.34
C ARG A 127 -22.76 -21.70 -17.47
N ASP A 128 -24.07 -21.47 -17.49
CA ASP A 128 -24.64 -20.13 -17.69
C ASP A 128 -24.37 -19.23 -16.46
N ALA A 129 -24.37 -19.81 -15.25
CA ALA A 129 -23.92 -19.12 -14.04
C ALA A 129 -22.43 -18.75 -14.10
N MET A 130 -21.57 -19.65 -14.59
CA MET A 130 -20.14 -19.38 -14.73
C MET A 130 -19.83 -18.35 -15.82
N GLU A 131 -20.55 -18.38 -16.94
CA GLU A 131 -20.48 -17.33 -17.97
C GLU A 131 -20.83 -15.96 -17.40
N THR A 132 -21.85 -15.87 -16.54
CA THR A 132 -22.22 -14.61 -15.86
C THR A 132 -21.08 -14.09 -14.97
N VAL A 133 -20.35 -14.99 -14.30
CA VAL A 133 -19.22 -14.62 -13.44
C VAL A 133 -17.98 -14.24 -14.26
N LEU A 134 -17.72 -14.92 -15.39
CA LEU A 134 -16.55 -14.72 -16.22
C LEU A 134 -16.71 -13.59 -17.24
N ALA A 135 -17.93 -13.21 -17.62
CA ALA A 135 -18.16 -12.17 -18.62
C ALA A 135 -17.45 -10.84 -18.27
N PRO A 136 -17.57 -10.28 -17.06
CA PRO A 136 -16.84 -9.06 -16.69
C PRO A 136 -15.32 -9.20 -16.79
N TYR A 137 -14.79 -10.40 -16.48
CA TYR A 137 -13.37 -10.70 -16.59
C TYR A 137 -12.88 -10.66 -18.04
N ARG A 138 -13.64 -11.28 -18.95
CA ARG A 138 -13.37 -11.29 -20.40
C ARG A 138 -13.57 -9.92 -21.05
N GLU A 139 -14.40 -9.06 -20.46
CA GLU A 139 -14.72 -7.70 -20.94
C GLU A 139 -13.71 -6.62 -20.50
N GLY A 140 -12.61 -6.99 -19.82
CA GLY A 140 -11.48 -6.09 -19.58
C GLY A 140 -11.05 -5.94 -18.12
N ILE A 141 -11.74 -6.57 -17.16
CA ILE A 141 -11.27 -6.56 -15.75
C ILE A 141 -9.90 -7.25 -15.65
N ARG A 142 -9.64 -8.28 -16.46
CA ARG A 142 -8.34 -8.95 -16.52
C ARG A 142 -7.20 -7.95 -16.77
N GLU A 143 -7.30 -7.15 -17.82
CA GLU A 143 -6.28 -6.17 -18.19
C GLU A 143 -6.16 -5.07 -17.14
N GLN A 144 -7.29 -4.60 -16.58
CA GLN A 144 -7.29 -3.62 -15.49
C GLN A 144 -6.53 -4.13 -14.26
N MET A 145 -6.74 -5.40 -13.88
CA MET A 145 -6.05 -6.02 -12.75
C MET A 145 -4.54 -6.13 -12.96
N LEU A 146 -4.10 -6.31 -14.21
CA LEU A 146 -2.68 -6.38 -14.58
C LEU A 146 -2.06 -5.01 -14.88
N GLY A 147 -2.84 -3.93 -14.90
CA GLY A 147 -2.38 -2.62 -15.39
C GLY A 147 -1.99 -2.65 -16.88
N GLU A 148 -2.56 -3.57 -17.65
CA GLU A 148 -2.32 -3.72 -19.09
C GLU A 148 -3.32 -2.89 -19.91
N LEU A 149 -2.90 -2.50 -21.11
CA LEU A 149 -3.84 -1.96 -22.09
C LEU A 149 -4.86 -3.05 -22.51
N PRO A 150 -6.10 -2.68 -22.85
CA PRO A 150 -7.09 -3.60 -23.41
C PRO A 150 -6.50 -4.44 -24.55
N ILE A 151 -6.89 -5.71 -24.64
CA ILE A 151 -6.35 -6.66 -25.62
C ILE A 151 -6.43 -6.13 -27.05
N GLU A 152 -7.55 -5.47 -27.39
CA GLU A 152 -7.78 -4.90 -28.72
C GLU A 152 -6.77 -3.80 -29.05
N THR A 153 -6.49 -2.92 -28.08
CA THR A 153 -5.49 -1.85 -28.21
C THR A 153 -4.08 -2.42 -28.37
N ARG A 154 -3.74 -3.48 -27.62
CA ARG A 154 -2.44 -4.16 -27.77
C ARG A 154 -2.28 -4.80 -29.15
N ARG A 155 -3.32 -5.47 -29.66
CA ARG A 155 -3.30 -6.07 -31.00
C ARG A 155 -3.11 -5.04 -32.10
N GLN A 156 -3.80 -3.90 -32.01
CA GLN A 156 -3.64 -2.80 -32.96
C GLN A 156 -2.20 -2.27 -32.98
N LEU A 157 -1.60 -2.04 -31.80
CA LEU A 157 -0.21 -1.59 -31.68
C LEU A 157 0.80 -2.63 -32.23
N GLU A 158 0.54 -3.93 -32.04
CA GLU A 158 1.38 -4.98 -32.62
C GLU A 158 1.25 -5.07 -34.14
N GLU A 159 0.05 -4.88 -34.69
CA GLU A 159 -0.18 -4.86 -36.14
C GLU A 159 0.44 -3.64 -36.80
N GLU A 160 0.37 -2.46 -36.18
CA GLU A 160 1.04 -1.24 -36.65
C GLU A 160 2.56 -1.45 -36.69
N LYS A 161 3.16 -1.99 -35.62
CA LYS A 161 4.59 -2.32 -35.57
C LYS A 161 5.06 -3.34 -36.62
N ARG A 162 4.15 -4.17 -37.15
CA ARG A 162 4.47 -5.13 -38.22
C ARG A 162 4.39 -4.52 -39.62
N ARG A 163 3.78 -3.33 -39.76
CA ARG A 163 3.61 -2.62 -41.03
C ARG A 163 4.73 -1.60 -41.29
N ASP A 164 5.44 -1.18 -40.25
CA ASP A 164 6.66 -0.35 -40.30
C ASP A 164 7.94 -1.20 -40.48
#